data_AF-A0A3N5KQX9-F1
#
_entry.id   AF-A0A3N5KQX9-F1
#
_cell.length_a   1.000
_cell.length_b   1.000
_cell.length_c   1.000
_cell.angle_alpha   90.00
_cell.angle_beta   90.00
_cell.angle_gamma   90.00
#
_symmetry.space_group_name_H-M   'P 1'
#
loop_
_entity.id
_entity.type
_entity.pdbx_description
1 polymer ?
#
loop_
_entity_poly.entity_id
_entity_poly.type
_entity_poly.pdbx_seq_one_letter_code
_entity_poly.pdbx_strand_id
1 'polypeptide(L)'
;MNWWKKGLIIFVSVIALIFIMNSVIMPWYVKHNTLVKVPSVVGLSYNDALKLLEEGGLEGLQGDIRYDAAKPIGTILDQNPPAEQMVKDGRRIYLIVSGGEQLYDVPNLVGRTVRESKFILAQRNIELQETSYKSSVQFPPGLVIEQIEQPGAKVKKGTKIGVVVSTGMESGNLKVPDLTGKNLEEAKKILLQNKFAIGKINFQPSSSVPLNSVIDQYPKANSMAKENDKVDLFVNRIVVPKVPVEDEMNSIEEVPDEEKDEIDKPKDSDKDKKEIPKKEELKKEKKDDVTKDKKDSQKKDDKTKPTEKKKTDKPKDTDKDKKDDGTKF
;
A
#
# COMPACT_ATOMS: atom_id res chain seq x y z
N MET A 1 20.75 -98.08 -33.89
CA MET A 1 20.61 -97.51 -32.53
C MET A 1 19.14 -97.47 -32.19
N ASN A 2 18.68 -98.34 -31.28
CA ASN A 2 17.27 -98.58 -30.98
C ASN A 2 16.56 -97.26 -30.64
N TRP A 3 15.37 -97.04 -31.18
CA TRP A 3 14.59 -95.79 -31.05
C TRP A 3 14.45 -95.34 -29.59
N TRP A 4 14.35 -96.29 -28.67
CA TRP A 4 14.33 -96.04 -27.23
C TRP A 4 15.64 -95.45 -26.65
N LYS A 5 16.82 -95.82 -27.19
CA LYS A 5 18.11 -95.23 -26.77
C LYS A 5 18.23 -93.76 -27.21
N LYS A 6 17.71 -93.41 -28.39
CA LYS A 6 17.66 -92.00 -28.85
C LYS A 6 16.70 -91.18 -27.99
N GLY A 7 15.54 -91.73 -27.65
CA GLY A 7 14.59 -91.11 -26.71
C GLY A 7 15.20 -90.89 -25.33
N LEU A 8 15.96 -91.86 -24.82
CA LEU A 8 16.65 -91.75 -23.52
C LEU A 8 17.75 -90.69 -23.52
N ILE A 9 18.55 -90.59 -24.60
CA ILE A 9 19.58 -89.55 -24.74
C ILE A 9 18.96 -88.16 -24.82
N ILE A 10 17.86 -87.99 -25.57
CA ILE A 10 17.14 -86.71 -25.64
C ILE A 10 16.56 -86.35 -24.28
N PHE A 11 16.01 -87.32 -23.55
CA PHE A 11 15.46 -87.11 -22.21
C PHE A 11 16.54 -86.67 -21.21
N VAL A 12 17.70 -87.33 -21.20
CA VAL A 12 18.85 -86.96 -20.36
C VAL A 12 19.40 -85.58 -20.76
N SER A 13 19.44 -85.27 -22.06
CA SER A 13 19.86 -83.95 -22.57
C SER A 13 18.91 -82.84 -22.11
N VAL A 14 17.60 -83.06 -22.14
CA VAL A 14 16.60 -82.08 -21.66
C VAL A 14 16.73 -81.89 -20.15
N ILE A 15 16.92 -82.97 -19.39
CA ILE A 15 17.14 -82.87 -17.94
C ILE A 15 18.44 -82.11 -17.63
N ALA A 16 19.52 -82.41 -18.34
CA ALA A 16 20.79 -81.70 -18.19
C ALA A 16 20.64 -80.20 -18.54
N LEU A 17 19.89 -79.87 -19.59
CA LEU A 17 19.59 -78.49 -19.96
C LEU A 17 18.76 -77.78 -18.89
N ILE A 18 17.74 -78.43 -18.33
CA ILE A 18 16.95 -77.89 -17.21
C ILE A 18 17.84 -77.68 -15.98
N PHE A 19 18.76 -78.60 -15.70
CA PHE A 19 19.67 -78.50 -14.56
C PHE A 19 20.67 -77.35 -14.75
N ILE A 20 21.26 -77.21 -15.94
CA ILE A 20 22.13 -76.08 -16.30
C ILE A 20 21.36 -74.75 -16.23
N MET A 21 20.13 -74.74 -16.75
CA MET A 21 19.28 -73.56 -16.70
C MET A 21 18.96 -73.17 -15.25
N ASN A 22 18.63 -74.13 -14.38
CA ASN A 22 18.30 -73.86 -12.99
C ASN A 22 19.53 -73.57 -12.09
N SER A 23 20.69 -74.17 -12.35
CA SER A 23 21.90 -74.00 -11.52
C SER A 23 22.85 -72.92 -12.00
N VAL A 24 22.82 -72.54 -13.27
CA VAL A 24 23.77 -71.57 -13.85
C VAL A 24 23.06 -70.34 -14.37
N ILE A 25 22.02 -70.52 -15.18
CA ILE A 25 21.33 -69.40 -15.84
C ILE A 25 20.42 -68.67 -14.85
N MET A 26 19.64 -69.40 -14.06
CA MET A 26 18.71 -68.83 -13.08
C MET A 26 19.42 -68.03 -11.97
N PRO A 27 20.51 -68.52 -11.33
CA PRO A 27 21.22 -67.73 -10.31
C PRO A 27 21.92 -66.49 -10.89
N TRP A 28 22.34 -66.55 -12.16
CA TRP A 28 22.95 -65.41 -12.84
C TRP A 28 21.92 -64.34 -13.23
N TYR A 29 20.70 -64.75 -13.60
CA TYR A 29 19.62 -63.83 -13.98
C TYR A 29 18.86 -63.25 -12.77
N VAL A 30 18.65 -64.06 -11.72
CA VAL A 30 17.99 -63.65 -10.48
C VAL A 30 19.05 -63.12 -9.53
N LYS A 31 19.33 -61.80 -9.61
CA LYS A 31 20.15 -61.09 -8.62
C LYS A 31 19.70 -61.51 -7.21
N HIS A 32 20.62 -62.11 -6.45
CA HIS A 32 20.31 -62.63 -5.13
C HIS A 32 19.67 -61.55 -4.25
N ASN A 33 18.77 -61.98 -3.38
CA ASN A 33 17.99 -61.17 -2.45
C ASN A 33 18.89 -60.67 -1.29
N THR A 34 20.05 -60.08 -1.62
CA THR A 34 21.00 -59.49 -0.69
C THR A 34 20.37 -58.22 -0.13
N LEU A 35 20.20 -58.22 1.18
CA LEU A 35 19.78 -57.03 1.89
C LEU A 35 21.01 -56.15 2.08
N VAL A 36 20.92 -54.91 1.64
CA VAL A 36 21.92 -53.88 1.84
C VAL A 36 21.37 -52.83 2.80
N LYS A 37 22.26 -52.27 3.61
CA LYS A 37 21.92 -51.24 4.59
C LYS A 37 21.89 -49.88 3.90
N VAL A 38 20.82 -49.14 4.08
CA VAL A 38 20.68 -47.80 3.52
C VAL A 38 21.61 -46.83 4.26
N PRO A 39 22.55 -46.17 3.58
CA PRO A 39 23.40 -45.19 4.23
C PRO A 39 22.65 -43.88 4.50
N SER A 40 23.17 -43.09 5.45
CA SER A 40 22.66 -41.75 5.72
C SER A 40 23.22 -40.75 4.71
N VAL A 41 22.35 -40.19 3.89
CA VAL A 41 22.68 -39.15 2.90
C VAL A 41 22.05 -37.80 3.19
N VAL A 42 21.23 -37.69 4.25
CA VAL A 42 20.68 -36.43 4.72
C VAL A 42 21.79 -35.45 5.10
N GLY A 43 21.71 -34.22 4.59
CA GLY A 43 22.71 -33.17 4.80
C GLY A 43 23.87 -33.17 3.80
N LEU A 44 24.02 -34.20 2.96
CA LEU A 44 25.00 -34.21 1.88
C LEU A 44 24.48 -33.45 0.64
N SER A 45 25.40 -33.14 -0.27
CA SER A 45 25.03 -32.66 -1.60
C SER A 45 24.39 -33.79 -2.41
N TYR A 46 23.48 -33.47 -3.31
CA TYR A 46 22.82 -34.46 -4.17
C TYR A 46 23.83 -35.35 -4.91
N ASN A 47 24.92 -34.78 -5.43
CA ASN A 47 25.94 -35.53 -6.16
C ASN A 47 26.74 -36.47 -5.26
N ASP A 48 27.09 -36.04 -4.04
CA ASP A 48 27.84 -36.88 -3.11
C ASP A 48 26.98 -38.02 -2.56
N ALA A 49 25.71 -37.74 -2.34
CA ALA A 49 24.75 -38.75 -1.93
C ALA A 49 24.48 -39.79 -3.01
N LEU A 50 24.40 -39.40 -4.29
CA LEU A 50 24.28 -40.36 -5.38
C LEU A 50 25.48 -41.32 -5.39
N LYS A 51 26.71 -40.80 -5.28
CA LYS A 51 27.91 -41.64 -5.21
C LYS A 51 27.87 -42.60 -4.03
N LEU A 52 27.49 -42.11 -2.85
CA LEU A 52 27.43 -42.91 -1.63
C LEU A 52 26.36 -44.03 -1.74
N LEU A 53 25.22 -43.73 -2.37
CA LEU A 53 24.18 -44.73 -2.64
C LEU A 53 24.64 -45.76 -3.67
N GLU A 54 25.29 -45.33 -4.75
CA GLU A 54 25.84 -46.21 -5.79
C GLU A 54 26.92 -47.14 -5.23
N GLU A 55 27.81 -46.62 -4.38
CA GLU A 55 28.81 -47.42 -3.64
C GLU A 55 28.15 -48.47 -2.73
N GLY A 56 26.96 -48.15 -2.20
CA GLY A 56 26.12 -49.06 -1.43
C GLY A 56 25.23 -49.99 -2.27
N GLY A 57 25.36 -50.03 -3.60
CA GLY A 57 24.50 -50.85 -4.47
C GLY A 57 23.03 -50.38 -4.55
N LEU A 58 22.77 -49.12 -4.21
CA LEU A 58 21.44 -48.51 -4.22
C LEU A 58 21.31 -47.46 -5.32
N GLU A 59 20.09 -47.25 -5.81
CA GLU A 59 19.81 -46.23 -6.84
C GLU A 59 19.22 -44.98 -6.19
N GLY A 60 19.93 -43.85 -6.22
CA GLY A 60 19.38 -42.57 -5.77
C GLY A 60 18.51 -41.92 -6.85
N LEU A 61 17.28 -41.53 -6.48
CA LEU A 61 16.38 -40.77 -7.36
C LEU A 61 15.97 -39.46 -6.68
N GLN A 62 16.09 -38.36 -7.42
CA GLN A 62 15.50 -37.10 -7.00
C GLN A 62 13.97 -37.23 -7.01
N GLY A 63 13.36 -37.06 -5.83
CA GLY A 63 11.92 -36.96 -5.66
C GLY A 63 11.48 -35.50 -5.67
N ASP A 64 10.86 -35.08 -4.58
CA ASP A 64 10.35 -33.71 -4.43
C ASP A 64 11.44 -32.70 -4.06
N ILE A 65 11.20 -31.43 -4.41
CA ILE A 65 11.99 -30.29 -3.94
C ILE A 65 11.20 -29.59 -2.84
N ARG A 66 11.82 -29.39 -1.68
CA ARG A 66 11.25 -28.59 -0.58
C ARG A 66 12.12 -27.38 -0.32
N TYR A 67 11.49 -26.23 -0.08
CA TYR A 67 12.22 -25.00 0.25
C TYR A 67 12.54 -24.96 1.74
N ASP A 68 13.79 -24.67 2.06
CA ASP A 68 14.28 -24.50 3.43
C ASP A 68 15.34 -23.38 3.42
N ALA A 69 15.12 -22.35 4.24
CA ALA A 69 16.04 -21.22 4.35
C ALA A 69 17.33 -21.57 5.10
N ALA A 70 17.33 -22.64 5.91
CA ALA A 70 18.48 -23.07 6.70
C ALA A 70 19.47 -23.94 5.91
N LYS A 71 19.03 -24.52 4.79
CA LYS A 71 19.83 -25.46 3.99
C LYS A 71 20.07 -24.91 2.59
N PRO A 72 21.30 -24.93 2.08
CA PRO A 72 21.58 -24.44 0.73
C PRO A 72 20.89 -25.31 -0.33
N ILE A 73 20.78 -24.75 -1.53
CA ILE A 73 20.20 -25.45 -2.68
C ILE A 73 21.00 -26.71 -3.00
N GLY A 74 20.31 -27.81 -3.29
CA GLY A 74 20.95 -29.09 -3.66
C GLY A 74 21.35 -29.99 -2.47
N THR A 75 21.12 -29.57 -1.23
CA THR A 75 21.32 -30.42 -0.04
C THR A 75 20.12 -31.34 0.17
N ILE A 76 20.37 -32.59 0.56
CA ILE A 76 19.30 -33.53 0.88
C ILE A 76 18.69 -33.19 2.23
N LEU A 77 17.38 -33.01 2.25
CA LEU A 77 16.60 -32.74 3.45
C LEU A 77 16.09 -34.03 4.08
N ASP A 78 15.69 -34.98 3.23
CA ASP A 78 15.08 -36.22 3.68
C ASP A 78 15.33 -37.33 2.66
N GLN A 79 15.30 -38.57 3.13
CA GLN A 79 15.47 -39.77 2.31
C GLN A 79 14.42 -40.83 2.67
N ASN A 80 13.95 -41.55 1.66
CA ASN A 80 13.05 -42.67 1.85
C ASN A 80 13.45 -43.84 0.96
N PRO A 81 13.76 -45.03 1.50
CA PRO A 81 13.76 -45.42 2.92
C PRO A 81 14.75 -44.65 3.83
N PRO A 82 14.46 -44.55 5.15
CA PRO A 82 15.35 -43.92 6.12
C PRO A 82 16.70 -44.63 6.22
N ALA A 83 17.69 -43.90 6.73
CA ALA A 83 19.02 -44.44 6.98
C ALA A 83 18.97 -45.66 7.91
N GLU A 84 19.97 -46.52 7.78
CA GLU A 84 20.19 -47.75 8.55
C GLU A 84 19.18 -48.88 8.29
N GLN A 85 18.14 -48.64 7.48
CA GLN A 85 17.16 -49.66 7.11
C GLN A 85 17.78 -50.70 6.16
N MET A 86 17.37 -51.96 6.31
CA MET A 86 17.74 -53.03 5.38
C MET A 86 16.77 -53.08 4.20
N VAL A 87 17.30 -52.94 2.99
CA VAL A 87 16.54 -52.97 1.73
C VAL A 87 17.17 -53.94 0.74
N LYS A 88 16.44 -54.36 -0.28
CA LYS A 88 17.03 -55.19 -1.34
C LYS A 88 18.07 -54.39 -2.14
N ASP A 89 19.11 -55.07 -2.61
CA ASP A 89 20.06 -54.51 -3.57
C ASP A 89 19.36 -53.92 -4.81
N GLY A 90 19.89 -52.81 -5.33
CA GLY A 90 19.29 -52.05 -6.43
C GLY A 90 17.99 -51.34 -6.06
N ARG A 91 17.63 -51.24 -4.77
CA ARG A 91 16.44 -50.49 -4.36
C ARG A 91 16.65 -49.00 -4.62
N ARG A 92 15.59 -48.39 -5.16
CA ARG A 92 15.49 -46.94 -5.33
C ARG A 92 15.26 -46.24 -4.01
N ILE A 93 16.11 -45.26 -3.72
CA ILE A 93 16.02 -44.35 -2.58
C ILE A 93 15.57 -42.99 -3.11
N TYR A 94 14.41 -42.54 -2.65
CA TYR A 94 13.88 -41.22 -3.01
C TYR A 94 14.50 -40.16 -2.11
N LEU A 95 15.08 -39.14 -2.73
CA LEU A 95 15.77 -38.05 -2.06
C LEU A 95 14.97 -36.78 -2.23
N ILE A 96 14.61 -36.16 -1.09
CA ILE A 96 14.00 -34.84 -1.07
C ILE A 96 15.11 -33.82 -0.97
N VAL A 97 15.19 -32.94 -1.97
CA VAL A 97 16.29 -31.99 -2.11
C VAL A 97 15.82 -30.58 -1.70
N SER A 98 16.70 -29.83 -1.04
CA SER A 98 16.47 -28.44 -0.69
C SER A 98 16.49 -27.57 -1.96
N GLY A 99 15.41 -26.83 -2.16
CA GLY A 99 15.34 -25.74 -3.14
C GLY A 99 16.01 -24.45 -2.64
N GLY A 100 16.54 -24.45 -1.42
CA GLY A 100 17.04 -23.26 -0.73
C GLY A 100 15.92 -22.36 -0.23
N GLU A 101 16.24 -21.09 0.00
CA GLU A 101 15.28 -20.08 0.43
C GLU A 101 14.24 -19.81 -0.66
N GLN A 102 12.96 -19.81 -0.27
CA GLN A 102 11.86 -19.53 -1.19
C GLN A 102 11.84 -18.03 -1.54
N LEU A 103 12.09 -17.72 -2.80
CA LEU A 103 12.05 -16.36 -3.34
C LEU A 103 10.77 -16.11 -4.13
N TYR A 104 10.33 -14.86 -4.15
CA TYR A 104 9.12 -14.39 -4.81
C TYR A 104 9.48 -13.28 -5.79
N ASP A 105 8.88 -13.33 -6.98
CA ASP A 105 9.11 -12.31 -8.01
C ASP A 105 8.32 -11.04 -7.70
N VAL A 106 9.00 -9.89 -7.78
CA VAL A 106 8.39 -8.57 -7.58
C VAL A 106 7.55 -8.20 -8.81
N PRO A 107 6.24 -7.95 -8.67
CA PRO A 107 5.39 -7.52 -9.77
C PRO A 107 5.66 -6.06 -10.16
N ASN A 108 5.21 -5.66 -11.35
CA ASN A 108 5.20 -4.25 -11.76
C ASN A 108 4.02 -3.52 -11.10
N LEU A 109 4.34 -2.51 -10.29
CA LEU A 109 3.41 -1.67 -9.55
C LEU A 109 3.24 -0.28 -10.19
N VAL A 110 4.07 0.09 -11.16
CA VAL A 110 4.02 1.42 -11.80
C VAL A 110 2.67 1.61 -12.51
N GLY A 111 2.05 2.77 -12.27
CA GLY A 111 0.73 3.11 -12.79
C GLY A 111 -0.44 2.42 -12.06
N ARG A 112 -0.19 1.68 -10.98
CA ARG A 112 -1.24 1.12 -10.12
C ARG A 112 -1.52 2.02 -8.93
N THR A 113 -2.72 1.91 -8.37
CA THR A 113 -3.05 2.59 -7.11
C THR A 113 -2.33 1.93 -5.94
N VAL A 114 -2.04 2.69 -4.89
CA VAL A 114 -1.44 2.15 -3.64
C VAL A 114 -2.23 0.94 -3.12
N ARG A 115 -3.56 1.02 -3.16
CA ARG A 115 -4.46 -0.05 -2.72
C ARG A 115 -4.31 -1.31 -3.58
N GLU A 116 -4.32 -1.17 -4.90
CA GLU A 116 -4.09 -2.30 -5.82
C GLU A 116 -2.72 -2.92 -5.61
N SER A 117 -1.67 -2.10 -5.53
CA SER A 117 -0.29 -2.55 -5.28
C SER A 117 -0.19 -3.37 -4.01
N LYS A 118 -0.86 -2.95 -2.93
CA LYS A 118 -0.91 -3.69 -1.68
C LYS A 118 -1.53 -5.09 -1.85
N PHE A 119 -2.62 -5.21 -2.62
CA PHE A 119 -3.23 -6.52 -2.89
C PHE A 119 -2.36 -7.42 -3.75
N ILE A 120 -1.74 -6.87 -4.81
CA ILE A 120 -0.86 -7.62 -5.72
C ILE A 120 0.34 -8.16 -4.94
N LEU A 121 0.97 -7.35 -4.08
CA LEU A 121 2.09 -7.79 -3.24
C LEU A 121 1.66 -8.81 -2.18
N ALA A 122 0.51 -8.62 -1.54
CA ALA A 122 -0.01 -9.56 -0.54
C ALA A 122 -0.24 -10.97 -1.11
N GLN A 123 -0.69 -11.09 -2.37
CA GLN A 123 -0.82 -12.38 -3.07
C GLN A 123 0.51 -13.12 -3.25
N ARG A 124 1.63 -12.41 -3.17
CA ARG A 124 3.00 -12.97 -3.23
C ARG A 124 3.67 -13.06 -1.86
N ASN A 125 2.94 -12.83 -0.77
CA ASN A 125 3.50 -12.70 0.58
C ASN A 125 4.60 -11.63 0.69
N ILE A 126 4.46 -10.55 -0.09
CA ILE A 126 5.34 -9.38 -0.08
C ILE A 126 4.56 -8.21 0.55
N GLU A 127 5.24 -7.33 1.27
CA GLU A 127 4.64 -6.17 1.91
C GLU A 127 4.88 -4.88 1.10
N LEU A 128 3.90 -3.99 1.09
CA LEU A 128 4.05 -2.65 0.51
C LEU A 128 4.58 -1.68 1.57
N GLN A 129 5.57 -0.87 1.20
CA GLN A 129 6.02 0.27 1.99
C GLN A 129 5.95 1.54 1.12
N GLU A 130 5.17 2.51 1.55
CA GLU A 130 5.19 3.84 0.92
C GLU A 130 6.42 4.59 1.39
N THR A 131 7.33 4.93 0.46
CA THR A 131 8.62 5.54 0.81
C THR A 131 8.56 7.05 0.71
N SER A 132 7.97 7.57 -0.37
CA SER A 132 7.91 9.01 -0.61
C SER A 132 6.78 9.39 -1.57
N TYR A 133 6.50 10.68 -1.60
CA TYR A 133 5.54 11.28 -2.51
C TYR A 133 6.28 12.24 -3.45
N LYS A 134 5.99 12.15 -4.75
CA LYS A 134 6.58 13.01 -5.78
C LYS A 134 5.50 13.51 -6.71
N SER A 135 5.67 14.72 -7.19
CA SER A 135 4.81 15.28 -8.21
C SER A 135 5.05 14.65 -9.58
N SER A 136 4.00 14.56 -10.38
CA SER A 136 4.08 14.04 -11.74
C SER A 136 3.04 14.67 -12.65
N VAL A 137 3.46 15.07 -13.83
CA VAL A 137 2.56 15.53 -14.91
C VAL A 137 1.86 14.34 -15.57
N GLN A 138 2.50 13.17 -15.60
CA GLN A 138 2.01 11.99 -16.31
C GLN A 138 1.04 11.15 -15.47
N PHE A 139 1.29 11.06 -14.16
CA PHE A 139 0.52 10.19 -13.25
C PHE A 139 -0.42 11.01 -12.37
N PRO A 140 -1.74 10.76 -12.41
CA PRO A 140 -2.70 11.27 -11.43
C PRO A 140 -2.29 11.00 -9.97
N PRO A 141 -2.77 11.81 -9.00
CA PRO A 141 -2.48 11.61 -7.59
C PRO A 141 -2.93 10.23 -7.09
N GLY A 142 -2.13 9.60 -6.24
CA GLY A 142 -2.42 8.28 -5.63
C GLY A 142 -1.97 7.06 -6.45
N LEU A 143 -1.35 7.27 -7.60
CA LEU A 143 -0.72 6.21 -8.41
C LEU A 143 0.77 6.07 -8.08
N VAL A 144 1.29 4.86 -8.19
CA VAL A 144 2.72 4.60 -8.06
C VAL A 144 3.44 5.09 -9.32
N ILE A 145 4.41 5.98 -9.14
CA ILE A 145 5.27 6.50 -10.21
C ILE A 145 6.51 5.63 -10.37
N GLU A 146 7.06 5.18 -9.25
CA GLU A 146 8.34 4.49 -9.20
C GLU A 146 8.30 3.43 -8.10
N GLN A 147 8.99 2.32 -8.33
CA GLN A 147 9.21 1.27 -7.34
C GLN A 147 10.71 1.07 -7.16
N ILE A 148 11.15 0.87 -5.92
CA ILE A 148 12.57 0.73 -5.59
C ILE A 148 13.12 -0.59 -6.15
N GLU A 149 12.39 -1.68 -5.92
CA GLU A 149 12.76 -2.98 -6.46
C GLU A 149 12.20 -3.15 -7.88
N GLN A 150 13.05 -3.53 -8.82
CA GLN A 150 12.65 -3.67 -10.22
C GLN A 150 11.67 -4.83 -10.43
N PRO A 151 10.74 -4.72 -11.40
CA PRO A 151 9.87 -5.83 -11.75
C PRO A 151 10.70 -7.07 -12.12
N GLY A 152 10.32 -8.23 -11.60
CA GLY A 152 11.04 -9.50 -11.78
C GLY A 152 12.21 -9.73 -10.82
N ALA A 153 12.54 -8.76 -9.95
CA ALA A 153 13.50 -8.99 -8.87
C ALA A 153 13.00 -10.10 -7.94
N LYS A 154 13.92 -10.92 -7.41
CA LYS A 154 13.60 -12.02 -6.50
C LYS A 154 13.83 -11.61 -5.06
N VAL A 155 12.75 -11.58 -4.27
CA VAL A 155 12.78 -11.14 -2.87
C VAL A 155 12.29 -12.22 -1.92
N LYS A 156 12.61 -12.07 -0.64
CA LYS A 156 12.20 -13.01 0.40
C LYS A 156 10.73 -12.79 0.76
N LYS A 157 10.16 -13.79 1.42
CA LYS A 157 8.84 -13.64 2.05
C LYS A 157 8.88 -12.49 3.06
N GLY A 158 7.88 -11.61 3.02
CA GLY A 158 7.75 -10.48 3.94
C GLY A 158 8.69 -9.31 3.67
N THR A 159 9.44 -9.33 2.57
CA THR A 159 10.21 -8.15 2.15
C THR A 159 9.26 -6.97 1.89
N LYS A 160 9.66 -5.77 2.32
CA LYS A 160 8.92 -4.53 2.12
C LYS A 160 9.40 -3.84 0.87
N ILE A 161 8.52 -3.68 -0.11
CA ILE A 161 8.82 -3.00 -1.37
C ILE A 161 8.46 -1.54 -1.24
N GLY A 162 9.48 -0.69 -1.34
CA GLY A 162 9.32 0.75 -1.36
C GLY A 162 8.71 1.24 -2.67
N VAL A 163 7.72 2.12 -2.58
CA VAL A 163 7.11 2.81 -3.73
C VAL A 163 7.09 4.32 -3.55
N VAL A 164 7.18 5.03 -4.67
CA VAL A 164 7.00 6.48 -4.77
C VAL A 164 5.62 6.75 -5.36
N VAL A 165 4.81 7.52 -4.65
CA VAL A 165 3.42 7.78 -5.02
C VAL A 165 3.27 9.19 -5.58
N SER A 166 2.45 9.34 -6.62
CA SER A 166 2.15 10.61 -7.24
C SER A 166 1.30 11.51 -6.35
N THR A 167 1.70 12.77 -6.23
CA THR A 167 0.85 13.85 -5.70
C THR A 167 0.07 14.58 -6.81
N GLY A 168 0.18 14.13 -8.06
CA GLY A 168 -0.32 14.83 -9.23
C GLY A 168 0.62 15.94 -9.70
N MET A 169 0.14 16.76 -10.63
CA MET A 169 0.92 17.84 -11.24
C MET A 169 1.28 18.90 -10.19
N GLU A 170 2.53 19.36 -10.18
CA GLU A 170 2.92 20.54 -9.38
C GLU A 170 2.14 21.73 -9.89
N SER A 171 1.01 22.02 -9.26
CA SER A 171 0.41 23.34 -9.35
C SER A 171 1.32 24.21 -8.49
N GLY A 172 2.37 24.77 -9.10
CA GLY A 172 3.46 25.45 -8.40
C GLY A 172 2.91 26.37 -7.32
N ASN A 173 3.44 26.25 -6.11
CA ASN A 173 3.17 27.23 -5.05
C ASN A 173 3.88 28.53 -5.44
N LEU A 174 3.20 29.36 -6.23
CA LEU A 174 3.66 30.68 -6.61
C LEU A 174 3.39 31.62 -5.44
N LYS A 175 4.37 32.49 -5.13
CA LYS A 175 4.16 33.54 -4.14
C LYS A 175 3.28 34.61 -4.75
N VAL A 176 2.19 34.95 -4.06
CA VAL A 176 1.32 36.04 -4.48
C VAL A 176 2.10 37.35 -4.35
N PRO A 177 2.25 38.12 -5.45
CA PRO A 177 2.98 39.39 -5.42
C PRO A 177 2.26 40.41 -4.54
N ASP A 178 3.00 41.37 -4.00
CA ASP A 178 2.42 42.53 -3.33
C ASP A 178 1.97 43.57 -4.35
N LEU A 179 0.66 43.81 -4.38
CA LEU A 179 -0.02 44.73 -5.28
C LEU A 179 -0.50 45.98 -4.53
N THR A 180 -0.35 46.04 -3.21
CA THR A 180 -0.78 47.20 -2.41
C THR A 180 -0.04 48.46 -2.84
N GLY A 181 -0.77 49.58 -2.93
CA GLY A 181 -0.27 50.87 -3.40
C GLY A 181 -0.07 51.00 -4.91
N LYS A 182 -0.03 49.89 -5.67
CA LYS A 182 0.13 49.91 -7.13
C LYS A 182 -1.15 50.38 -7.84
N ASN A 183 -0.99 50.95 -9.03
CA ASN A 183 -2.12 51.30 -9.89
C ASN A 183 -2.84 50.02 -10.37
N LEU A 184 -4.17 50.05 -10.50
CA LEU A 184 -4.97 48.94 -11.01
C LEU A 184 -4.44 48.33 -12.32
N GLU A 185 -3.98 49.13 -13.28
CA GLU A 185 -3.46 48.61 -14.55
C GLU A 185 -2.11 47.89 -14.37
N GLU A 186 -1.24 48.46 -13.53
CA GLU A 186 0.04 47.87 -13.17
C GLU A 186 -0.16 46.55 -12.40
N ALA A 187 -1.09 46.54 -11.45
CA ALA A 187 -1.43 45.36 -10.66
C ALA A 187 -1.94 44.21 -11.55
N LYS A 188 -2.80 44.50 -12.53
CA LYS A 188 -3.26 43.52 -13.53
C LYS A 188 -2.10 42.94 -14.33
N LYS A 189 -1.15 43.79 -14.77
CA LYS A 189 0.02 43.34 -15.53
C LYS A 189 0.92 42.42 -14.68
N ILE A 190 1.15 42.77 -13.42
CA ILE A 190 1.95 41.97 -12.48
C ILE A 190 1.28 40.62 -12.21
N LEU A 191 -0.05 40.58 -12.03
CA LEU A 191 -0.79 39.33 -11.87
C LEU A 191 -0.62 38.41 -13.08
N LEU A 192 -0.80 38.94 -14.29
CA LEU A 192 -0.64 38.16 -15.53
C LEU A 192 0.80 37.66 -15.73
N GLN A 193 1.79 38.50 -15.43
CA GLN A 193 3.21 38.12 -15.51
C GLN A 193 3.59 37.02 -14.50
N ASN A 194 2.95 37.00 -13.33
CA ASN A 194 3.15 35.99 -12.30
C ASN A 194 2.16 34.82 -12.41
N LYS A 195 1.51 34.66 -13.57
CA LYS A 195 0.61 33.54 -13.89
C LYS A 195 -0.60 33.41 -12.95
N PHE A 196 -1.07 34.53 -12.38
CA PHE A 196 -2.29 34.61 -11.58
C PHE A 196 -3.46 35.17 -12.39
N ALA A 197 -4.68 34.71 -12.06
CA ALA A 197 -5.90 35.23 -12.65
C ALA A 197 -6.40 36.45 -11.88
N ILE A 198 -7.01 37.40 -12.59
CA ILE A 198 -7.65 38.56 -11.97
C ILE A 198 -9.00 38.11 -11.37
N GLY A 199 -9.17 38.32 -10.06
CA GLY A 199 -10.39 38.03 -9.33
C GLY A 199 -11.42 39.15 -9.39
N LYS A 200 -12.20 39.29 -8.32
CA LYS A 200 -13.18 40.37 -8.14
C LYS A 200 -12.45 41.68 -7.82
N ILE A 201 -12.89 42.77 -8.46
CA ILE A 201 -12.39 44.11 -8.17
C ILE A 201 -13.46 44.85 -7.38
N ASN A 202 -13.19 45.12 -6.10
CA ASN A 202 -14.06 45.84 -5.19
C ASN A 202 -13.58 47.28 -5.06
N PHE A 203 -14.48 48.25 -5.23
CA PHE A 203 -14.14 49.66 -5.11
C PHE A 203 -14.53 50.18 -3.73
N GLN A 204 -13.60 50.83 -3.04
CA GLN A 204 -13.81 51.38 -1.70
C GLN A 204 -13.22 52.79 -1.61
N PRO A 205 -13.80 53.69 -0.79
CA PRO A 205 -13.18 54.98 -0.50
C PRO A 205 -11.97 54.80 0.42
N SER A 206 -10.88 55.53 0.17
CA SER A 206 -9.73 55.56 1.07
C SER A 206 -8.99 56.89 1.00
N SER A 207 -8.54 57.37 2.16
CA SER A 207 -7.62 58.52 2.29
C SER A 207 -6.15 58.10 2.37
N SER A 208 -5.84 56.79 2.47
CA SER A 208 -4.49 56.29 2.72
C SER A 208 -3.67 56.02 1.46
N VAL A 209 -4.33 55.78 0.31
CA VAL A 209 -3.69 55.46 -0.97
C VAL A 209 -4.23 56.36 -2.09
N PRO A 210 -3.43 56.66 -3.14
CA PRO A 210 -3.88 57.47 -4.27
C PRO A 210 -5.11 56.91 -5.00
N LEU A 211 -5.76 57.76 -5.79
CA LEU A 211 -6.89 57.36 -6.63
C LEU A 211 -6.48 56.25 -7.60
N ASN A 212 -7.35 55.25 -7.78
CA ASN A 212 -7.14 54.07 -8.63
C ASN A 212 -5.97 53.15 -8.20
N SER A 213 -5.45 53.32 -6.98
CA SER A 213 -4.49 52.38 -6.38
C SER A 213 -5.17 51.26 -5.60
N VAL A 214 -4.52 50.10 -5.54
CA VAL A 214 -4.94 48.95 -4.74
C VAL A 214 -4.73 49.25 -3.26
N ILE A 215 -5.80 49.19 -2.48
CA ILE A 215 -5.85 49.32 -1.02
C ILE A 215 -5.38 48.01 -0.37
N ASP A 216 -5.95 46.90 -0.82
CA ASP A 216 -5.71 45.57 -0.27
C ASP A 216 -5.94 44.51 -1.36
N GLN A 217 -5.48 43.29 -1.09
CA GLN A 217 -5.62 42.14 -1.98
C GLN A 217 -5.95 40.88 -1.20
N TYR A 218 -6.61 39.94 -1.88
CA TYR A 218 -6.83 38.60 -1.35
C TYR A 218 -6.60 37.54 -2.44
N PRO A 219 -5.76 36.52 -2.23
CA PRO A 219 -4.94 36.24 -1.04
C PRO A 219 -3.88 37.31 -0.72
N LYS A 220 -3.45 37.38 0.55
CA LYS A 220 -2.47 38.37 1.03
C LYS A 220 -1.12 38.23 0.32
N ALA A 221 -0.38 39.32 0.24
CA ALA A 221 0.98 39.33 -0.30
C ALA A 221 1.87 38.25 0.37
N ASN A 222 2.74 37.62 -0.43
CA ASN A 222 3.65 36.54 -0.03
C ASN A 222 2.98 35.22 0.43
N SER A 223 1.65 35.11 0.37
CA SER A 223 0.98 33.81 0.54
C SER A 223 1.29 32.88 -0.64
N MET A 224 1.16 31.57 -0.41
CA MET A 224 1.36 30.55 -1.44
C MET A 224 0.02 30.26 -2.12
N ALA A 225 -0.03 30.41 -3.43
CA ALA A 225 -1.21 30.13 -4.26
C ALA A 225 -0.80 29.35 -5.53
N LYS A 226 -1.76 28.69 -6.17
CA LYS A 226 -1.52 27.89 -7.37
C LYS A 226 -1.50 28.77 -8.61
N GLU A 227 -0.89 28.27 -9.68
CA GLU A 227 -1.01 28.87 -11.01
C GLU A 227 -2.49 29.02 -11.39
N ASN A 228 -2.84 30.18 -11.95
CA ASN A 228 -4.19 30.57 -12.35
C ASN A 228 -5.21 30.77 -11.20
N ASP A 229 -4.77 30.77 -9.93
CA ASP A 229 -5.62 31.19 -8.82
C ASP A 229 -6.02 32.66 -8.97
N LYS A 230 -7.23 33.00 -8.51
CA LYS A 230 -7.80 34.35 -8.60
C LYS A 230 -7.33 35.22 -7.44
N VAL A 231 -6.84 36.42 -7.75
CA VAL A 231 -6.52 37.45 -6.76
C VAL A 231 -7.56 38.57 -6.84
N ASP A 232 -8.35 38.70 -5.77
CA ASP A 232 -9.31 39.77 -5.58
C ASP A 232 -8.58 41.06 -5.19
N LEU A 233 -8.99 42.19 -5.76
CA LEU A 233 -8.36 43.50 -5.55
C LEU A 233 -9.37 44.47 -4.95
N PHE A 234 -8.94 45.21 -3.93
CA PHE A 234 -9.69 46.33 -3.35
C PHE A 234 -9.05 47.63 -3.84
N VAL A 235 -9.77 48.49 -4.55
CA VAL A 235 -9.23 49.65 -5.27
C VAL A 235 -9.87 50.94 -4.77
N ASN A 236 -9.06 51.99 -4.60
CA ASN A 236 -9.54 53.30 -4.19
C ASN A 236 -10.25 54.05 -5.32
N ARG A 237 -11.47 54.53 -5.07
CA ARG A 237 -12.27 55.35 -6.02
C ARG A 237 -12.58 56.77 -5.52
N ILE A 238 -12.32 57.11 -4.25
CA ILE A 238 -12.67 58.42 -3.68
C ILE A 238 -11.54 58.92 -2.80
N VAL A 239 -11.03 60.13 -3.08
CA VAL A 239 -10.11 60.84 -2.19
C VAL A 239 -10.95 61.54 -1.11
N VAL A 240 -10.92 61.04 0.12
CA VAL A 240 -11.46 61.80 1.26
C VAL A 240 -10.39 62.84 1.63
N PRO A 241 -10.67 64.15 1.57
CA PRO A 241 -9.69 65.16 1.95
C PRO A 241 -9.30 64.95 3.41
N LYS A 242 -7.99 64.94 3.70
CA LYS A 242 -7.47 64.87 5.06
C LYS A 242 -7.84 66.19 5.74
N VAL A 243 -8.78 66.14 6.68
CA VAL A 243 -9.17 67.31 7.49
C VAL A 243 -7.92 67.77 8.27
N PRO A 244 -7.47 69.02 8.14
CA PRO A 244 -6.42 69.57 9.00
C PRO A 244 -6.94 69.59 10.43
N VAL A 245 -6.16 69.08 11.38
CA VAL A 245 -6.42 69.33 12.80
C VAL A 245 -5.96 70.76 13.05
N GLU A 246 -6.91 71.66 13.29
CA GLU A 246 -6.62 73.05 13.66
C GLU A 246 -6.10 73.09 15.09
N ASP A 247 -4.88 73.59 15.27
CA ASP A 247 -4.26 73.91 16.55
C ASP A 247 -4.95 75.14 17.15
N GLU A 248 -6.01 74.94 17.94
CA GLU A 248 -6.44 75.94 18.92
C GLU A 248 -5.96 75.52 20.31
N MET A 249 -4.98 76.27 20.83
CA MET A 249 -4.91 76.78 22.21
C MET A 249 -3.45 77.04 22.59
N ASN A 250 -2.98 78.27 22.36
CA ASN A 250 -2.09 78.90 23.32
C ASN A 250 -2.18 80.44 23.21
N SER A 251 -2.86 81.05 24.17
CA SER A 251 -2.78 82.48 24.44
C SER A 251 -2.93 82.64 25.95
N ILE A 252 -1.78 82.62 26.62
CA ILE A 252 -1.62 82.99 28.03
C ILE A 252 -1.23 84.47 28.04
N GLU A 253 -1.97 85.28 28.78
CA GLU A 253 -1.41 86.46 29.46
C GLU A 253 -1.86 86.42 30.93
N GLU A 254 -0.87 86.61 31.81
CA GLU A 254 -0.89 86.71 33.28
C GLU A 254 -1.65 88.00 33.72
N VAL A 255 -2.03 88.28 34.97
CA VAL A 255 -1.27 88.48 36.23
C VAL A 255 -2.32 88.71 37.39
N PRO A 256 -1.99 88.91 38.70
CA PRO A 256 -1.70 87.91 39.73
C PRO A 256 -2.44 88.08 41.10
N ASP A 257 -2.10 87.16 42.01
CA ASP A 257 -1.88 87.25 43.47
C ASP A 257 -3.01 87.36 44.51
N GLU A 258 -2.69 86.72 45.65
CA GLU A 258 -3.34 86.64 46.99
C GLU A 258 -4.47 85.58 47.12
N GLU A 259 -4.55 84.72 48.14
CA GLU A 259 -3.97 84.69 49.49
C GLU A 259 -3.95 83.24 50.03
N LYS A 260 -3.28 83.08 51.18
CA LYS A 260 -2.79 81.86 51.84
C LYS A 260 -3.86 81.01 52.56
N ASP A 261 -3.45 79.78 52.87
CA ASP A 261 -3.57 79.06 54.16
C ASP A 261 -3.91 77.58 53.90
N GLU A 262 -2.96 76.65 53.99
CA GLU A 262 -2.49 75.94 55.20
C GLU A 262 -3.37 74.72 55.55
N ILE A 263 -2.69 73.66 56.03
CA ILE A 263 -3.21 72.46 56.74
C ILE A 263 -3.44 71.16 55.92
N ASP A 264 -2.35 70.39 55.90
CA ASP A 264 -2.21 69.03 56.47
C ASP A 264 -2.84 67.78 55.80
N LYS A 265 -2.00 66.75 55.65
CA LYS A 265 -2.30 65.37 55.25
C LYS A 265 -2.80 64.57 56.47
N PRO A 266 -2.99 63.23 56.39
CA PRO A 266 -3.85 62.43 55.53
C PRO A 266 -4.74 61.50 56.39
N LYS A 267 -5.84 60.93 55.88
CA LYS A 267 -6.41 59.69 56.47
C LYS A 267 -7.06 58.77 55.44
N ASP A 268 -6.58 57.54 55.45
CA ASP A 268 -7.24 56.33 54.96
C ASP A 268 -8.67 56.19 55.50
N SER A 269 -9.56 55.62 54.68
CA SER A 269 -10.48 54.55 55.11
C SER A 269 -11.35 54.04 53.96
N ASP A 270 -11.17 52.75 53.69
CA ASP A 270 -12.21 51.73 53.60
C ASP A 270 -13.60 52.05 52.99
N LYS A 271 -13.85 51.31 51.90
CA LYS A 271 -14.92 50.32 51.74
C LYS A 271 -16.40 50.73 51.84
N ASP A 272 -17.09 50.24 50.80
CA ASP A 272 -18.39 49.55 50.81
C ASP A 272 -19.68 50.30 50.40
N LYS A 273 -20.40 49.57 49.53
CA LYS A 273 -21.84 49.56 49.22
C LYS A 273 -22.37 50.65 48.27
N LYS A 274 -22.69 50.25 47.02
CA LYS A 274 -23.99 49.69 46.56
C LYS A 274 -25.13 50.70 46.67
N GLU A 275 -25.61 51.18 45.51
CA GLU A 275 -27.02 51.14 45.12
C GLU A 275 -27.23 51.52 43.64
N ILE A 276 -27.97 50.66 42.94
CA ILE A 276 -28.66 50.83 41.64
C ILE A 276 -30.14 50.96 42.08
N PRO A 277 -31.07 51.80 41.52
CA PRO A 277 -31.63 51.52 40.17
C PRO A 277 -32.45 52.62 39.42
N LYS A 278 -32.61 52.42 38.10
CA LYS A 278 -33.88 52.36 37.31
C LYS A 278 -33.55 52.52 35.80
N LYS A 279 -33.76 51.53 34.93
CA LYS A 279 -34.99 50.93 34.33
C LYS A 279 -35.70 51.84 33.31
N GLU A 280 -35.69 51.39 32.04
CA GLU A 280 -36.83 51.19 31.12
C GLU A 280 -36.25 50.48 29.86
N GLU A 281 -36.53 49.18 29.61
CA GLU A 281 -37.69 48.60 28.88
C GLU A 281 -37.79 49.12 27.43
N LEU A 282 -37.98 48.35 26.34
CA LEU A 282 -38.40 46.96 26.11
C LEU A 282 -38.23 46.59 24.60
N LYS A 283 -37.93 45.32 24.30
CA LYS A 283 -38.50 44.45 23.21
C LYS A 283 -38.24 44.80 21.72
N LYS A 284 -37.93 43.87 20.79
CA LYS A 284 -38.40 42.48 20.48
C LYS A 284 -37.30 41.72 19.69
N GLU A 285 -36.95 40.46 19.99
CA GLU A 285 -37.57 39.17 19.54
C GLU A 285 -37.51 38.98 18.00
N LYS A 286 -36.94 37.90 17.42
CA LYS A 286 -37.00 36.47 17.76
C LYS A 286 -35.75 35.68 17.34
N LYS A 287 -35.36 34.72 18.19
CA LYS A 287 -34.71 33.44 17.82
C LYS A 287 -35.80 32.46 17.38
N ASP A 288 -35.43 31.37 16.72
CA ASP A 288 -35.55 30.04 17.34
C ASP A 288 -34.73 29.01 16.55
N ASP A 289 -33.83 28.39 17.30
CA ASP A 289 -33.23 27.09 17.06
C ASP A 289 -34.16 26.03 17.71
N VAL A 290 -33.81 24.75 17.53
CA VAL A 290 -34.16 23.55 18.32
C VAL A 290 -34.91 22.45 17.54
N THR A 291 -34.09 21.55 16.98
CA THR A 291 -34.05 20.08 17.22
C THR A 291 -35.34 19.27 17.47
N LYS A 292 -35.53 18.15 16.75
CA LYS A 292 -35.38 16.75 17.27
C LYS A 292 -35.88 15.63 16.33
N ASP A 293 -35.10 14.53 16.33
CA ASP A 293 -35.44 13.10 16.38
C ASP A 293 -36.45 12.38 15.43
N LYS A 294 -35.92 11.30 14.83
CA LYS A 294 -36.46 9.93 14.59
C LYS A 294 -37.86 9.71 13.95
N LYS A 295 -37.90 8.92 12.86
CA LYS A 295 -38.37 7.50 12.84
C LYS A 295 -38.30 6.82 11.46
N ASP A 296 -38.14 5.49 11.48
CA ASP A 296 -38.45 4.49 10.45
C ASP A 296 -39.77 4.76 9.70
N SER A 297 -40.01 4.36 8.44
CA SER A 297 -40.19 2.96 8.02
C SER A 297 -40.60 2.86 6.51
N GLN A 298 -40.08 1.82 5.85
CA GLN A 298 -40.67 0.91 4.84
C GLN A 298 -41.75 1.36 3.80
N LYS A 299 -41.38 1.14 2.52
CA LYS A 299 -42.01 0.22 1.52
C LYS A 299 -43.16 0.71 0.60
N LYS A 300 -42.94 0.57 -0.73
CA LYS A 300 -43.74 -0.12 -1.79
C LYS A 300 -43.48 0.54 -3.17
N ASP A 301 -42.84 -0.16 -4.11
CA ASP A 301 -43.40 -1.07 -5.15
C ASP A 301 -43.93 -0.30 -6.39
N ASP A 302 -43.33 -0.49 -7.58
CA ASP A 302 -43.86 -1.37 -8.65
C ASP A 302 -43.33 -1.03 -10.08
N LYS A 303 -43.12 -2.10 -10.87
CA LYS A 303 -42.98 -2.24 -12.35
C LYS A 303 -41.78 -1.60 -13.07
N THR A 304 -41.04 -2.27 -13.96
CA THR A 304 -41.47 -3.26 -14.97
C THR A 304 -40.27 -4.05 -15.54
N LYS A 305 -40.44 -5.37 -15.76
CA LYS A 305 -39.70 -6.25 -16.70
C LYS A 305 -40.73 -6.70 -17.76
N PRO A 306 -40.35 -7.17 -18.98
CA PRO A 306 -40.07 -8.62 -19.13
C PRO A 306 -39.09 -9.03 -20.26
N THR A 307 -38.60 -10.28 -20.13
CA THR A 307 -38.24 -11.28 -21.18
C THR A 307 -37.14 -10.99 -22.22
N GLU A 308 -36.34 -11.92 -22.77
CA GLU A 308 -35.97 -13.34 -22.59
C GLU A 308 -35.12 -13.70 -23.83
N LYS A 309 -34.00 -14.42 -23.70
CA LYS A 309 -33.63 -15.52 -24.64
C LYS A 309 -32.40 -16.32 -24.20
N LYS A 310 -32.67 -17.63 -24.06
CA LYS A 310 -31.81 -18.81 -23.90
C LYS A 310 -30.88 -19.07 -25.09
N LYS A 311 -29.72 -19.70 -24.80
CA LYS A 311 -29.09 -20.87 -25.49
C LYS A 311 -27.91 -21.33 -24.60
N THR A 312 -28.07 -22.37 -23.77
CA THR A 312 -27.72 -23.79 -23.99
C THR A 312 -26.36 -24.02 -24.64
N ASP A 313 -25.40 -24.57 -23.88
CA ASP A 313 -24.61 -25.72 -24.30
C ASP A 313 -24.10 -26.52 -23.09
N LYS A 314 -24.16 -27.85 -23.23
CA LYS A 314 -23.85 -28.90 -22.26
C LYS A 314 -22.46 -29.46 -22.61
N PRO A 315 -21.75 -30.10 -21.66
CA PRO A 315 -21.50 -31.52 -21.91
C PRO A 315 -21.73 -32.42 -20.69
N LYS A 316 -22.00 -33.67 -21.04
CA LYS A 316 -22.13 -34.86 -20.19
C LYS A 316 -20.84 -35.08 -19.39
N ASP A 317 -20.98 -35.41 -18.12
CA ASP A 317 -20.12 -36.41 -17.51
C ASP A 317 -20.96 -37.39 -16.69
N THR A 318 -20.62 -38.65 -16.86
CA THR A 318 -21.23 -39.85 -16.29
C THR A 318 -20.69 -40.07 -14.88
N ASP A 319 -21.54 -39.93 -13.86
CA ASP A 319 -21.20 -40.39 -12.52
C ASP A 319 -21.67 -41.84 -12.36
N LYS A 320 -20.71 -42.73 -12.14
CA LYS A 320 -20.91 -44.14 -11.83
C LYS A 320 -21.09 -44.29 -10.33
N ASP A 321 -22.12 -45.04 -9.99
CA ASP A 321 -22.35 -45.67 -8.70
C ASP A 321 -21.07 -46.21 -8.04
N LYS A 322 -20.89 -45.88 -6.75
CA LYS A 322 -20.45 -46.88 -5.77
C LYS A 322 -21.00 -46.54 -4.38
N LYS A 323 -21.95 -47.38 -3.96
CA LYS A 323 -22.46 -47.51 -2.59
C LYS A 323 -21.34 -48.01 -1.68
N ASP A 324 -21.10 -47.30 -0.58
CA ASP A 324 -20.46 -47.85 0.61
C ASP A 324 -21.56 -48.39 1.53
N ASP A 325 -21.73 -49.71 1.52
CA ASP A 325 -22.43 -50.43 2.58
C ASP A 325 -21.43 -50.71 3.70
N GLY A 326 -21.76 -50.25 4.91
CA GLY A 326 -21.03 -50.60 6.12
C GLY A 326 -21.27 -52.04 6.55
N THR A 327 -20.28 -52.67 7.18
CA THR A 327 -20.49 -53.58 8.31
C THR A 327 -19.17 -53.93 9.03
N LYS A 328 -19.18 -53.67 10.35
CA LYS A 328 -18.65 -54.48 11.47
C LYS A 328 -17.31 -55.19 11.27
N PHE A 329 -16.30 -54.90 12.09
CA PHE A 329 -16.07 -55.35 13.47
C PHE A 329 -15.06 -54.40 14.14
#